data_AF-A0A2V7TSU8-F1
#
_entry.id   AF-A0A2V7TSU8-F1
#
_cell.length_a   1.000
_cell.length_b   1.000
_cell.length_c   1.000
_cell.angle_alpha   90.00
_cell.angle_beta   90.00
_cell.angle_gamma   90.00
#
_symmetry.space_group_name_H-M   'P 1'
#
loop_
_entity.id
_entity.type
_entity.pdbx_description
1 polymer ?
#
loop_
_entity_poly.entity_id
_entity_poly.type
_entity_poly.pdbx_seq_one_letter_code
_entity_poly.pdbx_strand_id
1 'polypeptide(L)'
;MLGAVPAARIGREDLQPVLSAHRGNEALVAALEQAVAPERLLSLLGRYIQFNSAFGAGLANLAGEIAARQGLFQDADEPVRVTADRAAEVASDFFYAAVDEFDDRATPWRDTHRTLAQATLKGLGTFFGYSDRQLNDAVRINDATRAAMQQVWDGYGVGARLDEPRLFSGMGFHTGSEILADQEFVLIDRHLRQRRADLVRSLEALRVPILGQQ
;
A
#
# COMPACT_ATOMS: atom_id res chain seq x y z
N MET A 1 -34.28 -2.07 31.01
CA MET A 1 -34.15 -1.92 29.54
C MET A 1 -33.04 -0.92 29.30
N LEU A 2 -31.84 -1.40 28.99
CA LEU A 2 -30.77 -0.54 28.46
C LEU A 2 -31.09 -0.36 26.98
N GLY A 3 -31.37 0.89 26.57
CA GLY A 3 -31.65 1.19 25.17
C GLY A 3 -30.47 0.78 24.31
N ALA A 4 -30.75 0.17 23.16
CA ALA A 4 -29.74 -0.12 22.15
C ALA A 4 -29.03 1.18 21.81
N VAL A 5 -27.73 1.27 22.12
CA VAL A 5 -26.88 2.33 21.58
C VAL A 5 -26.87 2.09 20.07
N PRO A 6 -27.32 3.05 19.24
CA PRO A 6 -27.25 2.88 17.80
C PRO A 6 -25.79 2.59 17.43
N ALA A 7 -25.56 1.50 16.70
CA ALA A 7 -24.22 1.14 16.24
C ALA A 7 -23.63 2.35 15.52
N ALA A 8 -22.58 2.94 16.11
CA ALA A 8 -21.84 4.01 15.46
C ALA A 8 -21.28 3.43 14.16
N ARG A 9 -21.82 3.88 13.02
CA ARG A 9 -21.29 3.54 11.70
C ARG A 9 -20.32 4.65 11.33
N ILE A 10 -19.07 4.29 11.10
CA ILE A 10 -18.10 5.20 10.51
C ILE A 10 -18.39 5.20 9.00
N GLY A 11 -18.89 6.32 8.51
CA GLY A 11 -19.14 6.58 7.10
C GLY A 11 -17.97 7.30 6.43
N ARG A 12 -18.06 7.47 5.11
CA ARG A 12 -17.05 8.22 4.34
C ARG A 12 -17.02 9.70 4.74
N GLU A 13 -18.18 10.23 5.11
CA GLU A 13 -18.38 11.58 5.63
C GLU A 13 -17.55 11.86 6.89
N ASP A 14 -17.36 10.85 7.76
CA ASP A 14 -16.58 10.99 8.99
C ASP A 14 -15.07 11.11 8.70
N LEU A 15 -14.64 10.56 7.56
CA LEU A 15 -13.25 10.64 7.11
C LEU A 15 -12.96 11.93 6.34
N GLN A 16 -13.99 12.60 5.83
CA GLN A 16 -13.87 13.76 4.94
C GLN A 16 -12.99 14.89 5.51
N PRO A 17 -13.06 15.27 6.81
CA PRO A 17 -12.20 16.31 7.36
C PRO A 17 -10.71 15.98 7.26
N VAL A 18 -10.35 14.73 7.54
CA VAL A 18 -8.95 14.25 7.49
C VAL A 18 -8.49 14.16 6.03
N LEU A 19 -9.34 13.59 5.16
CA LEU A 19 -9.03 13.48 3.73
C LEU A 19 -8.90 14.85 3.04
N SER A 20 -9.67 15.86 3.46
CA SER A 20 -9.61 17.21 2.90
C SER A 20 -8.38 18.01 3.35
N ALA A 21 -7.80 17.66 4.50
CA ALA A 21 -6.57 18.26 4.99
C ALA A 21 -5.30 17.62 4.41
N HIS A 22 -5.43 16.43 3.80
CA HIS A 22 -4.32 15.71 3.20
C HIS A 22 -3.74 16.45 1.99
N ARG A 23 -2.42 16.67 2.00
CA ARG A 23 -1.67 17.37 0.94
C ARG A 23 -0.78 16.46 0.11
N GLY A 24 -0.80 15.15 0.35
CA GLY A 24 0.09 14.18 -0.32
C GLY A 24 -0.16 14.14 -1.83
N ASN A 25 -1.43 14.11 -2.27
CA ASN A 25 -1.77 14.17 -3.68
C ASN A 25 -1.21 15.40 -4.41
N GLU A 26 -1.34 16.59 -3.81
CA GLU A 26 -0.79 17.84 -4.37
C GLU A 26 0.75 17.77 -4.46
N ALA A 27 1.40 17.25 -3.41
CA ALA A 27 2.85 17.08 -3.36
C ALA A 27 3.36 16.05 -4.38
N LEU A 28 2.64 14.92 -4.56
CA LEU A 28 2.96 13.89 -5.53
C LEU A 28 2.86 14.42 -6.96
N VAL A 29 1.76 15.13 -7.29
CA VAL A 29 1.61 15.77 -8.60
C VAL A 29 2.71 16.79 -8.84
N ALA A 30 3.03 17.64 -7.86
CA ALA A 30 4.11 18.60 -7.99
C ALA A 30 5.48 17.92 -8.21
N ALA A 31 5.74 16.80 -7.52
CA ALA A 31 6.96 16.02 -7.70
C ALA A 31 7.04 15.40 -9.10
N LEU A 32 5.93 14.85 -9.61
CA LEU A 32 5.83 14.31 -10.97
C LEU A 32 6.09 15.39 -12.02
N GLU A 33 5.46 16.56 -11.90
CA GLU A 33 5.66 17.70 -12.81
C GLU A 33 7.11 18.19 -12.84
N GLN A 34 7.82 18.13 -11.71
CA GLN A 34 9.23 18.52 -11.62
C GLN A 34 10.20 17.43 -12.12
N ALA A 35 9.75 16.18 -12.21
CA ALA A 35 10.54 15.03 -12.61
C ALA A 35 10.61 14.85 -14.15
N VAL A 36 10.89 15.94 -14.86
CA VAL A 36 10.94 15.94 -16.34
C VAL A 36 12.10 15.09 -16.87
N ALA A 37 13.28 15.24 -16.26
CA ALA A 37 14.48 14.51 -16.64
C ALA A 37 14.37 13.00 -16.29
N PRO A 38 14.83 12.08 -17.15
CA PRO A 38 14.76 10.63 -16.91
C PRO A 38 15.26 10.18 -15.54
N GLU A 39 16.43 10.67 -15.11
CA GLU A 39 17.03 10.34 -13.81
C GLU A 39 16.12 10.74 -12.65
N ARG A 40 15.48 11.92 -12.72
CA ARG A 40 14.58 12.41 -11.68
C ARG A 40 13.31 11.58 -11.61
N LEU A 41 12.76 11.19 -12.76
CA LEU A 41 11.58 10.33 -12.82
C LEU A 41 11.89 8.93 -12.26
N LEU A 42 13.02 8.34 -12.66
CA LEU A 42 13.51 7.06 -12.12
C LEU A 42 13.70 7.14 -10.61
N SER A 43 14.34 8.20 -10.10
CA SER A 43 14.55 8.41 -8.68
C SER A 43 13.24 8.60 -7.91
N LEU A 44 12.28 9.34 -8.47
CA LEU A 44 10.96 9.54 -7.86
C LEU A 44 10.17 8.23 -7.78
N LEU A 45 9.98 7.56 -8.92
CA LEU A 45 9.20 6.32 -8.99
C LEU A 45 9.88 5.19 -8.24
N GLY A 46 11.21 5.06 -8.32
CA GLY A 46 11.95 4.04 -7.57
C GLY A 46 11.82 4.21 -6.05
N ARG A 47 11.84 5.45 -5.54
CA ARG A 47 11.59 5.73 -4.12
C ARG A 47 10.14 5.48 -3.72
N TYR A 48 9.18 5.84 -4.57
CA TYR A 48 7.75 5.56 -4.33
C TYR A 48 7.46 4.05 -4.31
N ILE A 49 8.05 3.28 -5.23
CA ILE A 49 7.99 1.81 -5.28
C ILE A 49 8.62 1.20 -4.01
N GLN A 50 9.73 1.76 -3.54
CA GLN A 50 10.34 1.31 -2.29
C GLN A 50 9.48 1.63 -1.07
N PHE A 51 8.88 2.82 -1.03
CA PHE A 51 7.93 3.22 0.01
C PHE A 51 6.73 2.26 0.08
N ASN A 52 6.09 1.99 -1.06
CA ASN A 52 4.94 1.07 -1.14
C ASN A 52 5.27 -0.37 -0.70
N SER A 53 6.53 -0.79 -0.80
CA SER A 53 6.91 -2.14 -0.34
C SER A 53 6.76 -2.37 1.17
N ALA A 54 6.56 -1.30 1.95
CA ALA A 54 6.37 -1.40 3.40
C ALA A 54 4.96 -1.88 3.82
N PHE A 55 3.95 -1.78 2.94
CA PHE A 55 2.54 -1.95 3.32
C PHE A 55 2.11 -3.41 3.47
N GLY A 56 2.44 -4.29 2.52
CA GLY A 56 1.98 -5.69 2.55
C GLY A 56 2.42 -6.47 3.81
N ALA A 57 3.61 -6.18 4.35
CA ALA A 57 4.05 -6.77 5.61
C ALA A 57 3.22 -6.28 6.82
N GLY A 58 2.76 -5.03 6.78
CA GLY A 58 1.90 -4.44 7.80
C GLY A 58 0.52 -5.09 7.87
N LEU A 59 -0.08 -5.37 6.72
CA LEU A 59 -1.33 -6.12 6.59
C LEU A 59 -1.23 -7.52 7.21
N ALA A 60 -0.19 -8.28 6.85
CA ALA A 60 0.05 -9.60 7.41
C ALA A 60 0.26 -9.56 8.94
N ASN A 61 0.95 -8.53 9.44
CA ASN A 61 1.12 -8.30 10.88
C ASN A 61 -0.23 -8.08 11.58
N LEU A 62 -1.07 -7.17 11.06
CA LEU A 62 -2.39 -6.90 11.64
C LEU A 62 -3.28 -8.13 11.63
N ALA A 63 -3.31 -8.91 10.54
CA ALA A 63 -4.10 -10.13 10.48
C ALA A 63 -3.73 -11.11 11.61
N GLY A 64 -2.44 -11.35 11.83
CA GLY A 64 -1.97 -12.23 12.91
C GLY A 64 -2.30 -11.66 14.31
N GLU A 65 -2.08 -10.36 14.49
CA GLU A 65 -2.37 -9.66 15.74
C GLU A 65 -3.87 -9.70 16.07
N ILE A 66 -4.76 -9.43 15.12
CA ILE A 66 -6.22 -9.51 15.31
C ILE A 66 -6.63 -10.94 15.68
N ALA A 67 -6.18 -11.94 14.92
CA ALA A 67 -6.53 -13.34 15.15
C ALA A 67 -6.11 -13.85 16.54
N ALA A 68 -5.00 -13.33 17.08
CA ALA A 68 -4.50 -13.71 18.39
C ALA A 68 -5.33 -13.16 19.58
N ARG A 69 -6.23 -12.18 19.35
CA ARG A 69 -7.00 -11.51 20.41
C ARG A 69 -8.42 -12.04 20.50
N GLN A 70 -8.52 -13.32 20.87
CA GLN A 70 -9.81 -13.96 21.16
C GLN A 70 -10.57 -13.18 22.24
N GLY A 71 -11.84 -12.91 21.99
CA GLY A 71 -12.75 -12.16 22.85
C GLY A 71 -12.76 -10.66 22.61
N LEU A 72 -11.85 -10.10 21.80
CA LEU A 72 -11.84 -8.66 21.51
C LEU A 72 -12.97 -8.25 20.56
N PHE A 73 -13.24 -9.09 19.56
CA PHE A 73 -14.32 -8.88 18.59
C PHE A 73 -15.43 -9.87 18.91
N GLN A 74 -16.57 -9.38 19.38
CA GLN A 74 -17.70 -10.21 19.78
C GLN A 74 -18.98 -9.81 19.06
N ASP A 75 -19.72 -10.82 18.63
CA ASP A 75 -21.09 -10.67 18.16
C ASP A 75 -22.03 -10.46 19.36
N ALA A 76 -22.62 -9.28 19.45
CA ALA A 76 -23.51 -8.91 20.54
C ALA A 76 -24.86 -9.65 20.50
N ASP A 77 -25.25 -10.17 19.34
CA ASP A 77 -26.51 -10.87 19.13
C ASP A 77 -26.36 -12.40 19.33
N GLU A 78 -25.14 -12.92 19.49
CA GLU A 78 -24.87 -14.34 19.76
C GLU A 78 -25.06 -14.66 21.27
N PRO A 79 -26.09 -15.45 21.64
CA PRO A 79 -26.35 -15.77 23.05
C PRO A 79 -25.28 -16.69 23.68
N VAL A 80 -24.58 -17.51 22.89
CA VAL A 80 -23.57 -18.45 23.36
C VAL A 80 -22.18 -17.79 23.32
N ARG A 81 -21.75 -17.24 24.45
CA ARG A 81 -20.51 -16.43 24.55
C ARG A 81 -19.25 -17.04 23.94
N VAL A 82 -19.07 -18.36 24.03
CA VAL A 82 -17.88 -19.03 23.48
C VAL A 82 -17.88 -19.09 21.95
N THR A 83 -19.05 -18.98 21.31
CA THR A 83 -19.20 -18.90 19.84
C THR A 83 -19.40 -17.48 19.33
N ALA A 84 -19.44 -16.48 20.23
CA ALA A 84 -19.57 -15.07 19.89
C ALA A 84 -18.27 -14.45 19.38
N ASP A 85 -17.13 -15.13 19.50
CA ASP A 85 -15.86 -14.62 19.00
C ASP A 85 -15.87 -14.44 17.47
N ARG A 86 -15.40 -13.28 17.02
CA ARG A 86 -15.30 -12.90 15.61
C ARG A 86 -13.87 -12.46 15.26
N ALA A 87 -12.89 -12.67 16.14
CA ALA A 87 -11.52 -12.22 15.91
C ALA A 87 -10.91 -12.85 14.65
N ALA A 88 -11.14 -14.15 14.44
CA ALA A 88 -10.67 -14.84 13.23
C ALA A 88 -11.38 -14.37 11.95
N GLU A 89 -12.66 -13.99 12.05
CA GLU A 89 -13.44 -13.46 10.92
C GLU A 89 -12.90 -12.08 10.52
N VAL A 90 -12.76 -11.15 11.47
CA VAL A 90 -12.17 -9.83 11.22
C VAL A 90 -10.73 -9.96 10.70
N ALA A 91 -9.92 -10.85 11.28
CA ALA A 91 -8.56 -11.09 10.82
C ALA A 91 -8.51 -11.60 9.37
N SER A 92 -9.53 -12.34 8.93
CA SER A 92 -9.58 -12.89 7.57
C SER A 92 -9.71 -11.79 6.51
N ASP A 93 -10.36 -10.67 6.82
CA ASP A 93 -10.45 -9.52 5.90
C ASP A 93 -9.07 -8.88 5.68
N PHE A 94 -8.31 -8.66 6.77
CA PHE A 94 -6.94 -8.16 6.68
C PHE A 94 -6.00 -9.16 6.01
N PHE A 95 -6.21 -10.46 6.26
CA PHE A 95 -5.43 -11.51 5.62
C PHE A 95 -5.72 -11.56 4.11
N TYR A 96 -6.97 -11.37 3.70
CA TYR A 96 -7.35 -11.29 2.29
C TYR A 96 -6.68 -10.11 1.60
N ALA A 97 -6.70 -8.92 2.21
CA ALA A 97 -5.95 -7.77 1.72
C ALA A 97 -4.43 -8.04 1.66
N ALA A 98 -3.86 -8.75 2.63
CA ALA A 98 -2.46 -9.17 2.58
C ALA A 98 -2.18 -10.11 1.40
N VAL A 99 -3.11 -11.04 1.09
CA VAL A 99 -2.97 -11.96 -0.04
C VAL A 99 -2.93 -11.21 -1.36
N ASP A 100 -3.77 -10.19 -1.54
CA ASP A 100 -3.77 -9.33 -2.74
C ASP A 100 -2.39 -8.71 -3.00
N GLU A 101 -1.73 -8.20 -1.95
CA GLU A 101 -0.36 -7.67 -2.03
C GLU A 101 0.69 -8.72 -2.46
N PHE A 102 0.43 -10.00 -2.18
CA PHE A 102 1.36 -11.10 -2.43
C PHE A 102 1.02 -11.95 -3.65
N ASP A 103 -0.12 -11.75 -4.29
CA ASP A 103 -0.58 -12.50 -5.45
C ASP A 103 -1.85 -11.86 -6.04
N ASP A 104 -1.71 -11.04 -7.09
CA ASP A 104 -2.85 -10.40 -7.76
C ASP A 104 -3.68 -11.37 -8.63
N ARG A 105 -3.16 -12.60 -8.84
CA ARG A 105 -3.74 -13.67 -9.67
C ARG A 105 -4.10 -13.24 -11.10
N ALA A 106 -3.53 -12.15 -11.60
CA ALA A 106 -3.80 -11.63 -12.93
C ALA A 106 -3.17 -12.52 -14.02
N THR A 107 -2.13 -13.29 -13.66
CA THR A 107 -1.47 -14.25 -14.55
C THR A 107 -1.36 -15.63 -13.89
N PRO A 108 -0.93 -16.68 -14.62
CA PRO A 108 -0.61 -17.98 -14.03
C PRO A 108 0.58 -17.94 -13.06
N TRP A 109 1.30 -16.82 -13.01
CA TRP A 109 2.44 -16.60 -12.12
C TRP A 109 1.98 -15.88 -10.87
N ARG A 110 2.75 -16.04 -9.79
CA ARG A 110 2.54 -15.30 -8.55
C ARG A 110 3.09 -13.89 -8.70
N ASP A 111 2.28 -13.00 -9.25
CA ASP A 111 2.61 -11.60 -9.46
C ASP A 111 2.25 -10.80 -8.22
N THR A 112 3.26 -10.58 -7.37
CA THR A 112 3.12 -9.65 -6.24
C THR A 112 3.12 -8.22 -6.76
N HIS A 113 2.44 -7.29 -6.07
CA HIS A 113 2.57 -5.85 -6.36
C HIS A 113 4.04 -5.41 -6.38
N ARG A 114 4.87 -6.01 -5.53
CA ARG A 114 6.32 -5.75 -5.51
C ARG A 114 7.01 -6.17 -6.81
N THR A 115 6.70 -7.35 -7.32
CA THR A 115 7.24 -7.87 -8.59
C THR A 115 6.85 -6.96 -9.74
N LEU A 116 5.56 -6.60 -9.84
CA LEU A 116 5.07 -5.70 -10.87
C LEU A 116 5.75 -4.33 -10.82
N ALA A 117 5.85 -3.74 -9.64
CA ALA A 117 6.52 -2.47 -9.44
C ALA A 117 8.02 -2.53 -9.83
N GLN A 118 8.72 -3.61 -9.49
CA GLN A 118 10.11 -3.84 -9.90
C GLN A 118 10.23 -4.01 -11.42
N ALA A 119 9.29 -4.69 -12.06
CA ALA A 119 9.23 -4.82 -13.51
C ALA A 119 9.02 -3.45 -14.17
N THR A 120 8.13 -2.61 -13.63
CA THR A 120 7.93 -1.23 -14.08
C THR A 120 9.23 -0.42 -13.98
N LEU A 121 9.95 -0.49 -12.86
CA LEU A 121 11.21 0.25 -12.68
C LEU A 121 12.30 -0.20 -13.67
N LYS A 122 12.43 -1.51 -13.88
CA LYS A 122 13.33 -2.06 -14.90
C LYS A 122 12.93 -1.62 -16.30
N GLY A 123 11.63 -1.65 -16.62
CA GLY A 123 11.12 -1.21 -17.91
C GLY A 123 11.41 0.27 -18.18
N LEU A 124 11.26 1.13 -17.16
CA LEU A 124 11.65 2.54 -17.22
C LEU A 124 13.14 2.69 -17.52
N GLY A 125 14.00 1.93 -16.83
CA GLY A 125 15.44 1.89 -17.08
C GLY A 125 15.77 1.52 -18.53
N THR A 126 15.16 0.45 -19.04
CA THR A 126 15.31 0.00 -20.43
C THR A 126 14.87 1.06 -21.42
N PHE A 127 13.70 1.68 -21.22
CA PHE A 127 13.20 2.73 -22.10
C PHE A 127 14.16 3.93 -22.19
N PHE A 128 14.76 4.32 -21.07
CA PHE A 128 15.73 5.42 -21.05
C PHE A 128 17.16 5.01 -21.44
N GLY A 129 17.41 3.74 -21.76
CA GLY A 129 18.73 3.24 -22.13
C GLY A 129 19.72 3.20 -20.96
N TYR A 130 19.23 3.07 -19.72
CA TYR A 130 20.08 2.98 -18.54
C TYR A 130 20.61 1.55 -18.40
N SER A 131 21.91 1.42 -18.17
CA SER A 131 22.50 0.19 -17.66
C SER A 131 22.10 -0.06 -16.20
N ASP A 132 22.23 -1.30 -15.73
CA ASP A 132 21.98 -1.65 -14.32
C ASP A 132 22.75 -0.77 -13.34
N ARG A 133 24.00 -0.42 -13.68
CA ARG A 133 24.83 0.48 -12.87
C ARG A 133 24.23 1.88 -12.80
N GLN A 134 23.84 2.46 -13.93
CA GLN A 134 23.22 3.78 -13.97
C GLN A 134 21.87 3.79 -13.26
N LEU A 135 21.09 2.71 -13.37
CA LEU A 135 19.82 2.58 -12.68
C LEU A 135 20.01 2.52 -11.17
N ASN A 136 21.00 1.76 -10.67
CA ASN A 136 21.38 1.74 -9.25
C ASN A 136 21.84 3.12 -8.75
N ASP A 137 22.52 3.90 -9.60
CA ASP A 137 22.96 5.26 -9.27
C ASP A 137 21.79 6.25 -9.24
N ALA A 138 20.81 6.13 -10.14
CA ALA A 138 19.64 6.99 -10.19
C ALA A 138 18.62 6.69 -9.08
N VAL A 139 18.42 5.40 -8.77
CA VAL A 139 17.44 4.93 -7.78
C VAL A 139 18.12 4.74 -6.43
N ARG A 140 18.48 5.86 -5.80
CA ARG A 140 19.04 5.87 -4.45
C ARG A 140 17.95 6.07 -3.41
N ILE A 141 17.80 5.08 -2.54
CA ILE A 141 16.93 5.20 -1.36
C ILE A 141 17.63 6.11 -0.35
N ASN A 142 17.01 7.25 -0.09
CA ASN A 142 17.54 8.25 0.85
C ASN A 142 16.91 8.08 2.24
N ASP A 143 17.38 8.86 3.19
CA ASP A 143 16.93 8.77 4.58
C ASP A 143 15.47 9.19 4.75
N ALA A 144 14.98 10.12 3.93
CA ALA A 144 13.56 10.50 3.94
C ALA A 144 12.65 9.33 3.52
N THR A 145 13.03 8.57 2.48
CA THR A 145 12.29 7.35 2.08
C THR A 145 12.36 6.28 3.17
N ARG A 146 13.53 6.07 3.79
CA ARG A 146 13.65 5.13 4.92
C ARG A 146 12.78 5.54 6.11
N ALA A 147 12.78 6.82 6.47
CA ALA A 147 11.94 7.34 7.54
C ALA A 147 10.45 7.20 7.22
N ALA A 148 10.03 7.46 5.98
CA ALA A 148 8.66 7.25 5.55
C ALA A 148 8.23 5.78 5.64
N MET A 149 9.10 4.85 5.22
CA MET A 149 8.83 3.41 5.40
C MET A 149 8.71 3.01 6.88
N GLN A 150 9.58 3.56 7.74
CA GLN A 150 9.49 3.31 9.18
C GLN A 150 8.17 3.82 9.75
N GLN A 151 7.69 5.00 9.31
CA GLN A 151 6.38 5.51 9.73
C GLN A 151 5.22 4.61 9.30
N VAL A 152 5.31 3.98 8.13
CA VAL A 152 4.33 2.96 7.70
C VAL A 152 4.36 1.76 8.65
N TRP A 153 5.55 1.23 8.94
CA TRP A 153 5.71 0.12 9.88
C TRP A 153 5.21 0.46 11.30
N ASP A 154 5.51 1.66 11.79
CA ASP A 154 5.02 2.15 13.08
C ASP A 154 3.49 2.27 13.08
N GLY A 155 2.90 2.74 11.98
CA GLY A 155 1.45 2.81 11.78
C GLY A 155 0.77 1.44 11.85
N TYR A 156 1.36 0.43 11.20
CA TYR A 156 0.89 -0.96 11.27
C TYR A 156 1.32 -1.71 12.55
N GLY A 157 2.17 -1.10 13.38
CA GLY A 157 2.67 -1.74 14.60
C GLY A 157 3.69 -2.86 14.35
N VAL A 158 4.35 -2.90 13.20
CA VAL A 158 5.31 -3.94 12.83
C VAL A 158 6.52 -3.90 13.77
N GLY A 159 6.86 -5.05 14.34
CA GLY A 159 7.98 -5.18 15.28
C GLY A 159 7.71 -4.62 16.69
N ALA A 160 6.50 -4.13 16.95
CA ALA A 160 6.07 -3.69 18.27
C ALA A 160 5.09 -4.70 18.89
N ARG A 161 5.04 -4.74 20.22
CA ARG A 161 3.91 -5.35 20.92
C ARG A 161 2.71 -4.39 20.85
N LEU A 162 1.59 -4.85 20.33
CA LEU A 162 0.38 -4.04 20.26
C LEU A 162 -0.51 -4.29 21.48
N ASP A 163 -0.91 -3.21 22.14
CA ASP A 163 -2.09 -3.22 23.00
C ASP A 163 -3.34 -2.94 22.15
N GLU A 164 -4.53 -3.04 22.75
CA GLU A 164 -5.78 -2.84 22.02
C GLU A 164 -5.86 -1.45 21.36
N PRO A 165 -5.54 -0.32 22.04
CA PRO A 165 -5.57 0.99 21.39
C PRO A 165 -4.65 1.08 20.16
N ARG A 166 -3.45 0.49 20.23
CA ARG A 166 -2.54 0.46 19.08
C ARG A 166 -3.02 -0.45 17.96
N LEU A 167 -3.66 -1.57 18.28
CA LEU A 167 -4.28 -2.43 17.27
C LEU A 167 -5.36 -1.66 16.49
N PHE A 168 -6.30 -1.03 17.19
CA PHE A 168 -7.35 -0.24 16.53
C PHE A 168 -6.78 0.94 15.75
N SER A 169 -5.72 1.58 16.25
CA SER A 169 -5.00 2.63 15.52
C SER A 169 -4.37 2.09 14.23
N GLY A 170 -3.81 0.88 14.26
CA GLY A 170 -3.26 0.21 13.08
C GLY A 170 -4.33 -0.18 12.06
N MET A 171 -5.50 -0.65 12.52
CA MET A 171 -6.66 -0.88 11.65
C MET A 171 -7.10 0.42 10.97
N GLY A 172 -7.19 1.53 11.72
CA GLY A 172 -7.51 2.84 11.16
C GLY A 172 -6.44 3.37 10.20
N PHE A 173 -5.16 3.13 10.50
CA PHE A 173 -4.05 3.45 9.60
C PHE A 173 -4.19 2.72 8.27
N HIS A 174 -4.51 1.42 8.32
CA HIS A 174 -4.75 0.63 7.13
C HIS A 174 -5.88 1.20 6.26
N THR A 175 -7.06 1.44 6.84
CA THR A 175 -8.20 2.06 6.13
C THR A 175 -7.82 3.40 5.51
N GLY A 176 -7.06 4.23 6.23
CA GLY A 176 -6.57 5.50 5.69
C GLY A 176 -5.63 5.30 4.51
N SER A 177 -4.73 4.31 4.57
CA SER A 177 -3.80 4.01 3.48
C SER A 177 -4.48 3.50 2.23
N GLU A 178 -5.50 2.64 2.34
CA GLU A 178 -6.25 2.14 1.18
C GLU A 178 -6.92 3.28 0.40
N ILE A 179 -7.62 4.17 1.12
CA ILE A 179 -8.35 5.30 0.51
C ILE A 179 -7.41 6.25 -0.24
N LEU A 180 -6.19 6.45 0.29
CA LEU A 180 -5.21 7.37 -0.27
C LEU A 180 -4.40 6.72 -1.40
N ALA A 181 -3.98 5.46 -1.25
CA ALA A 181 -3.14 4.76 -2.23
C ALA A 181 -3.81 4.64 -3.61
N ASP A 182 -5.12 4.34 -3.65
CA ASP A 182 -5.90 4.30 -4.89
C ASP A 182 -5.78 5.61 -5.70
N GLN A 183 -5.80 6.74 -5.00
CA GLN A 183 -5.70 8.06 -5.63
C GLN A 183 -4.29 8.30 -6.17
N GLU A 184 -3.26 7.90 -5.42
CA GLU A 184 -1.87 8.07 -5.82
C GLU A 184 -1.54 7.29 -7.10
N PHE A 185 -2.00 6.04 -7.23
CA PHE A 185 -1.81 5.25 -8.44
C PHE A 185 -2.51 5.86 -9.66
N VAL A 186 -3.76 6.31 -9.48
CA VAL A 186 -4.51 7.00 -10.55
C VAL A 186 -3.81 8.29 -10.98
N LEU A 187 -3.22 9.04 -10.05
CA LEU A 187 -2.49 10.27 -10.36
C LEU A 187 -1.20 9.99 -11.14
N ILE A 188 -0.44 8.96 -10.74
CA ILE A 188 0.78 8.55 -11.44
C ILE A 188 0.45 8.07 -12.86
N ASP A 189 -0.50 7.15 -13.03
CA ASP A 189 -0.90 6.63 -14.35
C ASP A 189 -1.39 7.77 -15.26
N ARG A 190 -2.30 8.62 -14.76
CA ARG A 190 -2.80 9.76 -15.51
C ARG A 190 -1.68 10.70 -15.95
N HIS A 191 -0.76 11.06 -15.05
CA HIS A 191 0.35 11.95 -15.37
C HIS A 191 1.24 11.33 -16.46
N LEU A 192 1.62 10.05 -16.31
CA LEU A 192 2.46 9.36 -17.30
C LEU A 192 1.76 9.24 -18.66
N ARG A 193 0.48 8.86 -18.70
CA ARG A 193 -0.30 8.78 -19.95
C ARG A 193 -0.39 10.13 -20.67
N GLN A 194 -0.57 11.21 -19.92
CA GLN A 194 -0.72 12.55 -20.50
C GLN A 194 0.60 13.16 -20.95
N ARG A 195 1.68 12.98 -20.17
CA ARG A 195 2.95 13.68 -20.40
C ARG A 195 4.01 12.82 -21.10
N ARG A 196 3.87 11.50 -21.06
CA ARG A 196 4.86 10.51 -21.53
C ARG A 196 4.16 9.31 -22.19
N ALA A 197 3.23 9.58 -23.10
CA ALA A 197 2.46 8.54 -23.79
C ALA A 197 3.34 7.54 -24.57
N ASP A 198 4.51 7.98 -25.05
CA ASP A 198 5.54 7.16 -25.67
C ASP A 198 6.15 6.14 -24.69
N LEU A 199 6.49 6.60 -23.48
CA LEU A 199 6.94 5.73 -22.41
C LEU A 199 5.87 4.70 -22.04
N VAL A 200 4.62 5.13 -21.83
CA VAL A 200 3.53 4.21 -21.46
C VAL A 200 3.34 3.12 -22.52
N ARG A 201 3.25 3.49 -23.80
CA ARG A 201 3.14 2.52 -24.90
C ARG A 201 4.33 1.56 -24.93
N SER A 202 5.54 2.06 -24.66
CA SER A 202 6.72 1.20 -24.61
C SER A 202 6.65 0.22 -23.45
N LEU A 203 6.23 0.65 -22.26
CA LEU A 203 6.10 -0.22 -21.08
C LEU A 203 5.03 -1.29 -21.28
N GLU A 204 3.88 -0.93 -21.87
CA GLU A 204 2.78 -1.87 -22.16
C GLU A 204 3.22 -2.98 -23.15
N ALA A 205 4.17 -2.70 -24.04
CA ALA A 205 4.70 -3.65 -25.01
C ALA A 205 5.95 -4.43 -24.52
N LEU A 206 6.59 -3.98 -23.44
CA LEU A 206 7.88 -4.49 -23.01
C LEU A 206 7.74 -5.77 -22.19
N ARG A 207 8.58 -6.76 -22.50
CA ARG A 207 8.84 -7.93 -21.64
C ARG A 207 10.09 -7.66 -20.82
N VAL A 208 9.99 -7.81 -19.51
CA VAL A 208 11.08 -7.51 -18.58
C VAL A 208 11.41 -8.76 -17.77
N PRO A 209 12.66 -9.22 -17.74
CA PRO A 209 13.01 -10.39 -16.97
C PRO A 209 12.91 -10.12 -15.46
N ILE A 210 12.10 -10.91 -14.77
CA ILE A 210 11.92 -10.82 -13.32
C ILE A 210 11.75 -12.21 -12.71
N LEU A 211 12.40 -12.45 -11.57
CA LEU A 211 12.40 -13.76 -10.87
C LEU A 211 12.71 -14.97 -11.76
N GLY A 212 13.53 -14.79 -12.80
CA GLY A 212 13.91 -15.85 -13.75
C GLY A 212 12.88 -16.12 -14.86
N GLN A 213 11.85 -15.30 -14.98
CA GLN A 213 10.80 -15.36 -16.01
C GLN A 213 10.96 -14.18 -16.99
N GLN A 214 10.47 -14.33 -18.24
CA GLN A 214 10.52 -13.30 -19.30
C GLN A 214 9.12 -12.83 -19.71
#